data_AF-A0A925U8C9-F1
#
_entry.id   AF-A0A925U8C9-F1
#
_cell.length_a   1.000
_cell.length_b   1.000
_cell.length_c   1.000
_cell.angle_alpha   90.00
_cell.angle_beta   90.00
_cell.angle_gamma   90.00
#
_symmetry.space_group_name_H-M   'P 1'
#
loop_
_entity.id
_entity.type
_entity.pdbx_description
1 polymer ?
#
loop_
_entity_poly.entity_id
_entity_poly.type
_entity_poly.pdbx_seq_one_letter_code
_entity_poly.pdbx_strand_id
1 'polypeptide(L)'
;MRPYIILLICTANILCNVAFSQTPTEKNSSKYTVSEYYKIYNHASLSDLTIRTTFTGTEADKMRKTISSKGRDLIANDYLMYYAEVYPGIIVREPLIIKSKGKNEILLIEQYSIPEFFTKDPETGAYNADLYSDIVNSVLPKSAKRLE
;
A
#
# COMPACT_ATOMS: atom_id res chain seq x y z
N MET A 1 9.42 14.37 -20.62
CA MET A 1 8.03 14.09 -20.18
C MET A 1 8.05 13.97 -18.66
N ARG A 2 7.18 14.67 -17.93
CA ARG A 2 7.20 14.71 -16.44
C ARG A 2 6.32 13.57 -15.89
N PRO A 3 6.80 12.71 -14.97
CA PRO A 3 5.97 11.69 -14.35
C PRO A 3 4.91 12.34 -13.44
N TYR A 4 3.69 11.82 -13.47
CA TYR A 4 2.67 12.18 -12.50
C TYR A 4 2.89 11.33 -11.24
N ILE A 5 2.98 11.99 -10.08
CA ILE A 5 3.06 11.33 -8.77
C ILE A 5 1.68 11.48 -8.13
N ILE A 6 0.95 10.38 -8.02
CA ILE A 6 -0.31 10.34 -7.29
C ILE A 6 0.00 9.83 -5.88
N LEU A 7 -0.42 10.62 -4.88
CA LEU A 7 -0.24 10.32 -3.46
C LEU A 7 -1.61 10.03 -2.84
N LEU A 8 -1.82 8.77 -2.46
CA LEU A 8 -2.97 8.37 -1.66
C LEU A 8 -2.53 8.27 -0.20
N ILE A 9 -3.02 9.20 0.63
CA ILE A 9 -2.89 9.12 2.09
C ILE A 9 -4.30 8.90 2.63
N CYS A 10 -4.59 7.68 3.06
CA CYS A 10 -5.83 7.39 3.77
C CYS A 10 -5.46 7.04 5.22
N THR A 11 -5.99 7.77 6.18
CA THR A 11 -5.92 7.37 7.59
C THR A 11 -7.26 6.76 7.97
N ALA A 12 -7.26 5.71 8.79
CA ALA A 12 -8.49 5.09 9.28
C ALA A 12 -9.26 6.04 10.22
N ASN A 13 -9.99 7.00 9.64
CA ASN A 13 -11.17 7.68 10.16
C ASN A 13 -11.82 8.46 9.00
N ILE A 14 -13.13 8.28 8.88
CA ILE A 14 -14.01 8.64 7.77
C ILE A 14 -13.86 10.10 7.29
N LEU A 15 -13.36 10.28 6.06
CA LEU A 15 -13.76 11.23 5.00
C LEU A 15 -12.56 11.48 4.07
N CYS A 16 -12.74 11.17 2.78
CA CYS A 16 -11.80 11.49 1.71
C CYS A 16 -11.66 13.02 1.62
N ASN A 17 -10.51 13.56 2.03
CA ASN A 17 -10.09 14.91 1.71
C ASN A 17 -8.56 14.95 1.53
N VAL A 18 -8.16 15.54 0.42
CA VAL A 18 -6.77 15.77 0.02
C VAL A 18 -6.10 16.69 1.05
N ALA A 19 -5.00 16.18 1.64
CA ALA A 19 -3.97 16.81 2.47
C ALA A 19 -4.38 17.90 3.48
N PHE A 20 -4.18 17.61 4.78
CA PHE A 20 -3.88 18.64 5.76
C PHE A 20 -2.76 18.19 6.72
N SER A 21 -1.79 19.09 6.95
CA SER A 21 -0.66 18.94 7.87
C SER A 21 -1.00 19.48 9.26
N GLN A 22 -0.16 19.10 10.23
CA GLN A 22 -0.44 18.76 11.63
C GLN A 22 -0.83 19.91 12.60
N THR A 23 -1.34 19.54 13.78
CA THR A 23 -0.74 19.86 15.11
C THR A 23 -1.20 18.86 16.19
N PRO A 24 -0.48 18.72 17.33
CA PRO A 24 -0.23 17.43 17.97
C PRO A 24 -1.06 17.19 19.23
N THR A 25 -1.72 16.03 19.31
CA THR A 25 -2.12 15.45 20.59
C THR A 25 -2.47 13.97 20.39
N GLU A 26 -1.52 13.08 20.66
CA GLU A 26 -1.72 11.95 21.57
C GLU A 26 -0.44 11.10 21.64
N LYS A 27 0.26 11.28 22.76
CA LYS A 27 1.32 10.42 23.26
C LYS A 27 0.76 8.99 23.35
N ASN A 28 1.10 8.14 22.39
CA ASN A 28 0.73 6.71 22.27
C ASN A 28 -0.65 6.36 21.71
N SER A 29 -1.17 7.10 20.71
CA SER A 29 -2.24 6.50 19.90
C SER A 29 -1.65 5.36 19.04
N SER A 30 -2.03 4.12 19.38
CA SER A 30 -1.64 2.96 18.58
C SER A 30 -2.35 3.02 17.23
N LYS A 31 -1.58 3.14 16.16
CA LYS A 31 -2.08 3.40 14.81
C LYS A 31 -1.16 2.70 13.82
N TYR A 32 -1.69 2.41 12.66
CA TYR A 32 -0.87 2.18 11.48
C TYR A 32 -1.39 3.06 10.34
N THR A 33 -0.48 3.53 9.51
CA THR A 33 -0.76 4.38 8.35
C THR A 33 -0.09 3.77 7.14
N VAL A 34 -0.84 3.57 6.07
CA VAL A 34 -0.35 3.13 4.76
C VAL A 34 -0.34 4.34 3.83
N SER A 35 0.74 4.51 3.06
CA SER A 35 0.84 5.50 2.01
C SER A 35 1.35 4.84 0.74
N GLU A 36 0.56 4.96 -0.33
CA GLU A 36 0.81 4.34 -1.63
C GLU A 36 1.22 5.44 -2.61
N TYR A 37 2.38 5.24 -3.26
CA TYR A 37 2.97 6.17 -4.21
C TYR A 37 3.08 5.48 -5.55
N TYR A 38 2.32 5.96 -6.53
CA TYR A 38 2.38 5.49 -7.91
C TYR A 38 3.21 6.47 -8.74
N LYS A 39 4.23 5.94 -9.43
CA LYS A 39 4.95 6.66 -10.47
C LYS A 39 4.54 6.07 -11.81
N ILE A 40 3.65 6.79 -12.48
CA ILE A 40 3.01 6.35 -13.72
C ILE A 40 3.69 7.03 -14.89
N TYR A 41 4.05 6.24 -15.91
CA TYR A 41 4.71 6.73 -17.11
C TYR A 41 3.71 6.78 -18.28
N ASN A 42 3.59 5.69 -19.04
CA ASN A 42 2.66 5.56 -20.16
C ASN A 42 2.23 4.09 -20.30
N HIS A 43 1.28 3.81 -21.20
CA HIS A 43 0.72 2.47 -21.42
C HIS A 43 1.72 1.41 -21.93
N ALA A 44 2.90 1.82 -22.40
CA ALA A 44 3.94 0.92 -22.91
C ALA A 44 5.10 0.73 -21.92
N SER A 45 5.01 1.29 -20.70
CA SER A 45 6.08 1.27 -19.70
C SER A 45 5.57 0.74 -18.36
N LEU A 46 6.42 0.02 -17.64
CA LEU A 46 6.13 -0.44 -16.27
C LEU A 46 5.85 0.78 -15.38
N SER A 47 4.81 0.71 -14.55
CA SER A 47 4.57 1.71 -13.50
C SER A 47 5.26 1.28 -12.20
N ASP A 48 5.78 2.23 -11.42
CA ASP A 48 6.37 1.90 -10.12
C ASP A 48 5.35 2.13 -9.00
N LEU A 49 5.29 1.20 -8.05
CA LEU A 49 4.51 1.31 -6.82
C LEU A 49 5.47 1.28 -5.63
N THR A 50 5.44 2.32 -4.80
CA THR A 50 6.11 2.34 -3.50
C THR A 50 5.07 2.42 -2.40
N ILE A 51 5.10 1.50 -1.46
CA ILE A 51 4.18 1.48 -0.33
C ILE A 51 4.98 1.74 0.94
N ARG A 52 4.45 2.59 1.82
CA ARG A 52 5.04 2.90 3.11
C ARG A 52 4.03 2.66 4.20
N THR A 53 4.34 1.70 5.05
CA THR A 53 3.47 1.37 6.19
C THR A 53 4.19 1.72 7.48
N THR A 54 3.64 2.69 8.20
CA THR A 54 4.17 3.16 9.47
C THR A 54 3.29 2.64 10.59
N PHE A 55 3.86 1.85 11.50
CA PHE A 55 3.22 1.33 12.69
C PHE A 55 3.70 2.12 13.91
N THR A 56 2.78 2.54 14.77
CA THR A 56 3.10 3.24 16.03
C THR A 56 2.48 2.54 17.23
N GLY A 57 3.11 2.67 18.41
CA GLY A 57 2.56 2.14 19.66
C GLY A 57 2.43 0.61 19.66
N THR A 58 1.27 0.09 20.07
CA THR A 58 1.07 -1.37 20.18
C THR A 58 1.07 -2.07 18.81
N GLU A 59 0.70 -1.38 17.73
CA GLU A 59 0.83 -1.94 16.37
C GLU A 59 2.29 -2.12 15.97
N ALA A 60 3.19 -1.22 16.40
CA ALA A 60 4.62 -1.38 16.17
C ALA A 60 5.15 -2.63 16.90
N ASP A 61 4.71 -2.87 18.13
CA ASP A 61 5.10 -4.07 18.90
C ASP A 61 4.55 -5.36 18.32
N LYS A 62 3.31 -5.36 17.82
CA LYS A 62 2.76 -6.50 17.08
C LYS A 62 3.61 -6.78 15.84
N MET A 63 3.94 -5.76 15.07
CA MET A 63 4.76 -5.92 13.87
C MET A 63 6.17 -6.43 14.22
N ARG A 64 6.80 -5.98 15.32
CA ARG A 64 8.07 -6.56 15.81
C ARG A 64 7.97 -8.05 16.07
N LYS A 65 6.91 -8.49 16.75
CA LYS A 65 6.67 -9.90 17.02
C LYS A 65 6.51 -10.69 15.73
N THR A 66 5.74 -10.17 14.77
CA THR A 66 5.58 -10.78 13.44
C THR A 66 6.90 -10.90 12.70
N ILE A 67 7.72 -9.84 12.68
CA ILE A 67 9.05 -9.87 12.05
C ILE A 67 9.95 -10.90 12.73
N SER A 68 9.93 -10.96 14.06
CA SER A 68 10.73 -11.93 14.82
C SER A 68 10.27 -13.37 14.64
N SER A 69 8.99 -13.62 14.35
CA SER A 69 8.44 -14.97 14.23
C SER A 69 8.48 -15.50 12.80
N LYS A 70 8.12 -14.67 11.81
CA LYS A 70 8.05 -15.06 10.39
C LYS A 70 9.35 -14.80 9.62
N GLY A 71 10.12 -13.80 10.04
CA GLY A 71 11.23 -13.28 9.27
C GLY A 71 10.80 -12.34 8.14
N ARG A 72 11.76 -11.58 7.62
CA ARG A 72 11.55 -10.55 6.60
C ARG A 72 11.03 -11.11 5.28
N ASP A 73 11.60 -12.22 4.81
CA ASP A 73 11.33 -12.73 3.46
C ASP A 73 9.91 -13.29 3.34
N LEU A 74 9.43 -13.97 4.38
CA LEU A 74 8.06 -14.46 4.41
C LEU A 74 7.05 -13.30 4.44
N ILE A 75 7.33 -12.23 5.21
CA ILE A 75 6.49 -11.02 5.22
C ILE A 75 6.49 -10.34 3.84
N ALA A 76 7.66 -10.22 3.21
CA ALA A 76 7.76 -9.64 1.87
C ALA A 76 6.97 -10.44 0.83
N ASN A 77 7.01 -11.77 0.93
CA ASN A 77 6.24 -12.66 0.07
C ASN A 77 4.73 -12.55 0.32
N ASP A 78 4.31 -12.54 1.58
CA ASP A 78 2.90 -12.37 1.96
C ASP A 78 2.33 -11.07 1.36
N TYR A 79 3.07 -9.96 1.42
CA TYR A 79 2.65 -8.69 0.82
C TYR A 79 2.69 -8.68 -0.71
N LEU A 80 3.69 -9.30 -1.33
CA LEU A 80 3.73 -9.45 -2.78
C LEU A 80 2.50 -10.23 -3.27
N MET A 81 2.16 -11.34 -2.61
CA MET A 81 1.00 -12.16 -2.96
C MET A 81 -0.30 -11.38 -2.84
N TYR A 82 -0.44 -10.56 -1.81
CA TYR A 82 -1.60 -9.69 -1.64
C TYR A 82 -1.78 -8.72 -2.82
N TYR A 83 -0.73 -7.98 -3.21
CA TYR A 83 -0.82 -7.05 -4.34
C TYR A 83 -0.91 -7.75 -5.70
N ALA A 84 -0.43 -8.99 -5.82
CA ALA A 84 -0.53 -9.78 -7.05
C ALA A 84 -1.98 -10.16 -7.42
N GLU A 85 -2.92 -10.13 -6.46
CA GLU A 85 -4.35 -10.33 -6.75
C GLU A 85 -4.94 -9.21 -7.62
N VAL A 86 -4.41 -7.99 -7.46
CA VAL A 86 -4.93 -6.79 -8.14
C VAL A 86 -4.02 -6.34 -9.29
N TYR A 87 -2.73 -6.60 -9.17
CA TYR A 87 -1.73 -6.29 -10.19
C TYR A 87 -1.07 -7.59 -10.68
N PRO A 88 -1.67 -8.29 -11.67
CA PRO A 88 -1.09 -9.47 -12.27
C PRO A 88 0.34 -9.21 -12.78
N GLY A 89 1.25 -10.12 -12.45
CA GLY A 89 2.65 -10.02 -12.88
C GLY A 89 3.46 -8.92 -12.17
N ILE A 90 2.97 -8.34 -11.06
CA ILE A 90 3.74 -7.41 -10.23
C ILE A 90 5.10 -7.99 -9.82
N ILE A 91 6.15 -7.17 -9.90
CA ILE A 91 7.54 -7.58 -9.71
C ILE A 91 8.14 -6.82 -8.52
N VAL A 92 8.86 -7.53 -7.65
CA VAL A 92 9.67 -6.90 -6.58
C VAL A 92 10.81 -6.12 -7.21
N ARG A 93 10.85 -4.81 -6.99
CA ARG A 93 11.93 -3.94 -7.48
C ARG A 93 13.07 -3.84 -6.47
N GLU A 94 12.74 -3.80 -5.18
CA GLU A 94 13.72 -3.77 -4.09
C GLU A 94 13.25 -4.66 -2.92
N PRO A 95 14.17 -5.32 -2.18
CA PRO A 95 13.80 -6.10 -1.02
C PRO A 95 13.09 -5.25 0.06
N LEU A 96 12.04 -5.79 0.70
CA LEU A 96 11.24 -5.13 1.75
C LEU A 96 12.09 -4.40 2.80
N ILE A 97 12.09 -3.09 2.87
CA ILE A 97 12.92 -2.36 3.83
C ILE A 97 12.18 -2.23 5.16
N ILE A 98 12.83 -2.63 6.25
CA ILE A 98 12.30 -2.49 7.62
C ILE A 98 13.18 -1.48 8.36
N LYS A 99 12.59 -0.40 8.86
CA LYS A 99 13.26 0.61 9.69
C LYS A 99 12.57 0.70 11.05
N SER A 100 13.28 0.40 12.13
CA SER A 100 12.81 0.70 13.48
C SER A 100 13.28 2.10 13.86
N LYS A 101 12.36 3.04 14.07
CA LYS A 101 12.68 4.38 14.56
C LYS A 101 12.36 4.46 16.05
N GLY A 102 13.38 4.20 16.87
CA GLY A 102 13.21 4.13 18.32
C GLY A 102 12.31 2.99 18.77
N LYS A 103 11.75 3.11 19.98
CA LYS A 103 10.93 2.07 20.61
C LYS A 103 9.47 2.05 20.13
N ASN A 104 8.96 3.14 19.57
CA ASN A 104 7.52 3.29 19.35
C ASN A 104 7.09 3.28 17.89
N GLU A 105 8.03 3.18 16.94
CA GLU A 105 7.72 3.24 15.50
C GLU A 105 8.45 2.17 14.70
N ILE A 106 7.74 1.55 13.75
CA ILE A 106 8.30 0.74 12.66
C ILE A 106 7.80 1.28 11.33
N LEU A 107 8.69 1.41 10.38
CA LEU A 107 8.39 1.73 8.99
C LEU A 107 8.76 0.55 8.10
N LEU A 108 7.79 0.06 7.33
CA LEU A 108 7.98 -0.87 6.22
C LEU A 108 7.94 -0.09 4.91
N ILE A 109 8.83 -0.43 3.98
CA ILE A 109 8.86 0.14 2.63
C ILE A 109 8.92 -0.99 1.62
N GLU A 110 7.88 -1.09 0.82
CA GLU A 110 7.76 -2.04 -0.28
C GLU A 110 7.90 -1.28 -1.60
N GLN A 111 8.56 -1.89 -2.58
CA GLN A 111 8.83 -1.27 -3.87
C GLN A 111 8.64 -2.31 -4.97
N TYR A 112 7.69 -2.03 -5.86
CA TYR A 112 7.27 -2.91 -6.92
C TYR A 112 7.25 -2.22 -8.28
N SER A 113 7.31 -3.01 -9.35
CA SER A 113 7.00 -2.60 -10.71
C SER A 113 5.78 -3.36 -11.21
N ILE A 114 4.85 -2.64 -11.84
CA ILE A 114 3.57 -3.14 -12.34
C ILE A 114 3.62 -3.14 -13.87
N PRO A 115 3.66 -4.32 -14.53
CA PRO A 115 3.79 -4.37 -15.98
C PRO A 115 2.57 -3.90 -16.76
N GLU A 116 1.39 -4.38 -16.37
CA GLU A 116 0.14 -4.13 -17.07
C GLU A 116 -0.72 -3.12 -16.29
N PHE A 117 -0.13 -1.96 -15.98
CA PHE A 117 -0.84 -0.94 -15.19
C PHE A 117 -2.01 -0.31 -15.94
N PHE A 118 -1.94 -0.26 -17.26
CA PHE A 118 -3.01 0.23 -18.11
C PHE A 118 -3.68 -0.93 -18.86
N THR A 119 -5.00 -1.03 -18.71
CA THR A 119 -5.83 -1.96 -19.47
C THR A 119 -6.48 -1.22 -20.63
N LYS A 120 -6.33 -1.76 -21.84
CA LYS A 120 -6.96 -1.20 -23.03
C LYS A 120 -8.40 -1.69 -23.12
N ASP A 121 -9.34 -0.76 -23.20
CA ASP A 121 -10.74 -1.03 -23.52
C ASP A 121 -10.84 -1.49 -24.98
N PRO A 122 -11.39 -2.68 -25.26
CA PRO A 122 -11.48 -3.22 -26.61
C PRO A 122 -12.53 -2.50 -27.48
N GLU A 123 -13.55 -1.88 -26.88
CA GLU A 123 -14.63 -1.20 -27.60
C GLU A 123 -14.25 0.24 -27.93
N THR A 124 -13.70 0.97 -26.96
CA THR A 124 -13.37 2.40 -27.13
C THR A 124 -11.93 2.64 -27.54
N GLY A 125 -11.04 1.66 -27.32
CA GLY A 125 -9.60 1.80 -27.51
C GLY A 125 -8.89 2.66 -26.46
N ALA A 126 -9.62 3.16 -25.46
CA ALA A 126 -9.08 3.95 -24.36
C ALA A 126 -8.22 3.09 -23.43
N TYR A 127 -7.26 3.71 -22.75
CA TYR A 127 -6.48 3.06 -21.70
C TYR A 127 -7.00 3.51 -20.34
N ASN A 128 -7.38 2.54 -19.51
CA ASN A 128 -7.83 2.75 -18.15
C ASN A 128 -6.79 2.20 -17.17
N ALA A 129 -6.69 2.78 -15.99
CA ALA A 129 -5.83 2.28 -14.92
C ALA A 129 -6.61 2.26 -13.61
N ASP A 130 -6.54 1.13 -12.91
CA ASP A 130 -7.18 0.96 -11.62
C ASP A 130 -6.17 1.23 -10.49
N LEU A 131 -6.48 2.24 -9.69
CA LEU A 131 -5.74 2.51 -8.46
C LEU A 131 -6.36 1.71 -7.34
N TYR A 132 -5.58 0.79 -6.80
CA TYR A 132 -5.96 0.03 -5.63
C TYR A 132 -5.51 0.75 -4.37
N SER A 133 -6.38 0.79 -3.37
CA SER A 133 -6.04 1.30 -2.05
C SER A 133 -6.27 0.23 -0.99
N ASP A 134 -5.17 -0.20 -0.37
CA ASP A 134 -5.18 -1.24 0.65
C ASP A 134 -6.12 -0.91 1.82
N ILE A 135 -6.03 0.32 2.34
CA ILE A 135 -6.84 0.73 3.50
C ILE A 135 -8.32 0.67 3.17
N VAL A 136 -8.73 1.12 1.99
CA VAL A 136 -10.15 1.06 1.58
C VAL A 136 -10.60 -0.40 1.52
N ASN A 137 -9.83 -1.28 0.86
CA ASN A 137 -10.22 -2.70 0.80
C ASN A 137 -10.27 -3.36 2.18
N SER A 138 -9.37 -2.99 3.09
CA SER A 138 -9.31 -3.56 4.44
C SER A 138 -10.52 -3.21 5.33
N VAL A 139 -11.16 -2.05 5.09
CA VAL A 139 -12.31 -1.58 5.87
C VAL A 139 -13.65 -1.88 5.22
N LEU A 140 -13.67 -2.29 3.95
CA LEU A 140 -14.90 -2.65 3.27
C LEU A 140 -15.46 -3.96 3.83
N PRO A 141 -16.77 -4.01 4.17
CA PRO A 141 -17.39 -5.25 4.61
C PRO A 141 -17.37 -6.26 3.47
N LYS A 142 -16.77 -7.43 3.70
CA LYS A 142 -16.85 -8.55 2.75
C LYS A 142 -18.31 -8.98 2.64
N SER A 143 -18.86 -9.01 1.43
CA SER A 143 -20.24 -9.46 1.24
C SER A 143 -20.36 -10.91 1.68
N ALA A 144 -21.26 -11.18 2.63
CA ALA A 144 -21.63 -12.54 2.96
C ALA A 144 -22.32 -13.15 1.73
N LYS A 145 -21.98 -14.41 1.41
CA LYS A 145 -22.61 -15.17 0.34
C LYS A 145 -24.14 -15.08 0.53
N ARG A 146 -24.86 -14.57 -0.47
CA ARG A 146 -26.33 -14.55 -0.42
C ARG A 146 -26.79 -16.01 -0.30
N LEU A 147 -27.37 -16.35 0.85
CA LEU A 147 -27.98 -17.67 1.05
C LEU A 147 -29.14 -17.76 0.05
N GLU A 148 -29.04 -18.69 -0.88
CA GLU A 148 -30.14 -19.11 -1.76
C GLU A 148 -31.11 -20.01 -0.99
#